data_AF-A0A1B3B8T2-F1
#
_entry.id   AF-A0A1B3B8T2-F1
#
_cell.length_a   1.000
_cell.length_b   1.000
_cell.length_c   1.000
_cell.angle_alpha   90.00
_cell.angle_beta   90.00
_cell.angle_gamma   90.00
#
_symmetry.space_group_name_H-M   'P 1'
#
loop_
_entity.id
_entity.type
_entity.pdbx_description
1 polymer ?
#
loop_
_entity_poly.entity_id
_entity_poly.type
_entity_poly.pdbx_seq_one_letter_code
_entity_poly.pdbx_strand_id
1 'polypeptide(L)'
;MFKGSRLFLLLLAASIVSSADAKIYKWVDEQGNTHFSDKPPKNKNIKATEQSLDNMNVTNMPRPVKTNPLTDSECQKAVDNFNNSYQNHRKKIEQQLENKSINDVQFADKLTELEQLKKQITLENCGKADPKLNTLLHCMAKNPNTQVCS
;
A
#
# COMPACT_ATOMS: atom_id res chain seq x y z
N MET A 1 -39.09 34.93 -47.64
CA MET A 1 -38.34 33.66 -47.81
C MET A 1 -37.20 33.64 -46.79
N PHE A 2 -37.37 32.92 -45.67
CA PHE A 2 -36.53 32.98 -44.48
C PHE A 2 -35.14 32.34 -44.71
N LYS A 3 -34.14 33.14 -45.06
CA LYS A 3 -32.73 32.71 -45.21
C LYS A 3 -31.88 32.84 -43.92
N GLY A 4 -32.50 33.07 -42.77
CA GLY A 4 -31.81 33.19 -41.46
C GLY A 4 -31.87 31.95 -40.56
N SER A 5 -32.69 30.95 -40.90
CA SER A 5 -33.06 29.88 -39.96
C SER A 5 -32.01 28.79 -39.74
N ARG A 6 -31.04 28.61 -40.65
CA ARG A 6 -30.05 27.52 -40.56
C ARG A 6 -28.83 27.87 -39.70
N LEU A 7 -28.44 29.15 -39.66
CA LEU A 7 -27.29 29.60 -38.87
C LEU A 7 -27.60 29.58 -37.37
N PHE A 8 -28.85 29.93 -37.02
CA PHE A 8 -29.32 29.93 -35.63
C PHE A 8 -29.38 28.52 -35.03
N LEU A 9 -29.70 27.51 -35.86
CA LEU A 9 -29.75 26.10 -35.45
C LEU A 9 -28.35 25.52 -35.17
N LEU A 10 -27.33 25.97 -35.90
CA LEU A 10 -25.93 25.56 -35.69
C LEU A 10 -25.32 26.21 -34.45
N LEU A 11 -25.69 27.45 -34.12
CA LEU A 11 -25.24 28.13 -32.89
C LEU A 11 -25.86 27.52 -31.62
N LEU A 12 -27.10 27.05 -31.67
CA LEU A 12 -27.78 26.45 -30.52
C LEU A 12 -27.26 25.03 -30.19
N ALA A 13 -26.71 24.32 -31.19
CA ALA A 13 -26.12 22.99 -31.00
C ALA A 13 -24.73 23.03 -30.32
N ALA A 14 -24.05 24.18 -30.33
CA ALA A 14 -22.72 24.34 -29.73
C ALA A 14 -22.75 24.58 -28.21
N SER A 15 -23.93 24.74 -27.60
CA SER A 15 -24.07 25.18 -26.19
C SER A 15 -24.05 24.04 -25.17
N ILE A 16 -23.97 22.77 -25.59
CA ILE A 16 -23.98 21.60 -24.69
C ILE A 16 -22.56 21.02 -24.61
N VAL A 17 -21.62 21.82 -24.11
CA VAL A 17 -20.34 21.29 -23.63
C VAL A 17 -20.48 21.06 -22.14
N SER A 18 -20.89 19.85 -21.75
CA SER A 18 -20.87 19.45 -20.35
C SER A 18 -19.42 19.38 -19.89
N SER A 19 -19.05 20.27 -18.97
CA SER A 19 -17.78 20.23 -18.25
C SER A 19 -17.75 18.96 -17.40
N ALA A 20 -17.01 17.95 -17.85
CA ALA A 20 -16.73 16.76 -17.06
C ALA A 20 -15.67 17.13 -16.01
N ASP A 21 -16.10 17.36 -14.77
CA ASP A 21 -15.17 17.50 -13.64
C ASP A 21 -14.45 16.17 -13.42
N ALA A 22 -13.16 16.14 -13.72
CA ALA A 22 -12.31 14.97 -13.54
C ALA A 22 -12.02 14.78 -12.05
N LYS A 23 -12.81 13.93 -11.39
CA LYS A 23 -12.62 13.56 -9.98
C LYS A 23 -11.62 12.42 -9.87
N ILE A 24 -10.59 12.56 -9.04
CA ILE A 24 -9.66 11.47 -8.71
C ILE A 24 -10.00 10.95 -7.31
N TYR A 25 -10.17 9.65 -7.17
CA TYR A 25 -10.42 8.99 -5.89
C TYR A 25 -9.15 8.29 -5.42
N LYS A 26 -8.81 8.43 -4.15
CA LYS A 26 -7.74 7.70 -3.48
C LYS A 26 -8.32 6.77 -2.42
N TRP A 27 -7.85 5.54 -2.36
CA TRP A 27 -8.15 4.61 -1.27
C TRP A 27 -6.97 3.71 -0.94
N VAL A 28 -7.04 3.03 0.19
CA VAL A 28 -6.08 1.99 0.59
C VAL A 28 -6.82 0.65 0.56
N ASP A 29 -6.26 -0.36 -0.08
CA ASP A 29 -6.83 -1.71 -0.12
C ASP A 29 -6.51 -2.52 1.16
N GLU A 30 -6.99 -3.76 1.22
CA GLU A 30 -6.81 -4.65 2.39
C GLU A 30 -5.34 -5.00 2.65
N GLN A 31 -4.51 -4.93 1.61
CA GLN A 31 -3.08 -5.17 1.64
C GLN A 31 -2.28 -3.90 1.98
N GLY A 32 -2.95 -2.76 2.19
CA GLY A 32 -2.29 -1.49 2.50
C GLY A 32 -1.76 -0.73 1.28
N ASN A 33 -2.07 -1.18 0.07
CA ASN A 33 -1.65 -0.48 -1.15
C ASN A 33 -2.58 0.71 -1.41
N THR A 34 -1.96 1.85 -1.74
CA THR A 34 -2.70 3.04 -2.14
C THR A 34 -3.05 2.99 -3.62
N HIS A 35 -4.33 3.14 -3.94
CA HIS A 35 -4.87 3.18 -5.29
C HIS A 35 -5.39 4.58 -5.64
N PHE A 36 -5.35 4.91 -6.92
CA PHE A 36 -5.92 6.13 -7.50
C PHE A 36 -6.74 5.79 -8.75
N SER A 37 -7.95 6.32 -8.89
CA SER A 37 -8.77 6.15 -10.10
C SER A 37 -9.69 7.35 -10.31
N ASP A 38 -10.05 7.59 -11.56
CA ASP A 38 -11.16 8.46 -11.99
C ASP A 38 -12.54 7.98 -11.50
N LYS A 39 -12.62 6.75 -10.97
CA LYS A 39 -13.84 6.11 -10.49
C LYS A 39 -13.66 5.69 -9.02
N PRO A 40 -14.74 5.72 -8.23
CA PRO A 40 -14.69 5.20 -6.87
C PRO A 40 -14.42 3.69 -6.87
N PRO A 41 -13.88 3.13 -5.77
CA PRO A 41 -13.65 1.70 -5.66
C PRO A 41 -14.95 0.92 -5.83
N LYS A 42 -14.89 -0.22 -6.53
CA LYS A 42 -16.06 -1.08 -6.75
C LYS A 42 -16.64 -1.61 -5.43
N ASN A 43 -15.77 -1.86 -4.45
CA ASN A 43 -16.17 -2.27 -3.12
C ASN A 43 -16.57 -1.03 -2.30
N LYS A 44 -17.86 -0.90 -2.02
CA LYS A 44 -18.44 0.23 -1.25
C LYS A 44 -17.98 0.29 0.20
N ASN A 45 -17.41 -0.79 0.74
CA ASN A 45 -16.87 -0.81 2.11
C ASN A 45 -15.51 -0.12 2.22
N ILE A 46 -14.83 0.09 1.08
CA ILE A 46 -13.55 0.79 1.05
C ILE A 46 -13.82 2.29 1.06
N LYS A 47 -13.34 2.98 2.10
CA LYS A 47 -13.42 4.44 2.19
C LYS A 47 -12.48 5.05 1.15
N ALA A 48 -13.06 5.73 0.16
CA ALA A 48 -12.32 6.52 -0.81
C ALA A 48 -12.47 8.02 -0.53
N THR A 49 -11.38 8.75 -0.73
CA THR A 49 -11.32 10.20 -0.57
C THR A 49 -11.09 10.84 -1.93
N GLU A 50 -11.99 11.73 -2.35
CA GLU A 50 -11.80 12.56 -3.54
C GLU A 50 -10.55 13.45 -3.36
N GLN A 51 -9.70 13.48 -4.36
CA GLN A 51 -8.45 14.23 -4.40
C GLN A 51 -8.61 15.40 -5.36
N SER A 52 -8.35 16.62 -4.87
CA SER A 52 -8.23 17.81 -5.71
C SER A 52 -6.83 17.84 -6.33
N LEU A 53 -6.77 17.95 -7.65
CA LEU A 53 -5.51 18.03 -8.39
C LEU A 53 -4.75 19.35 -8.10
N ASP A 54 -5.45 20.42 -7.76
CA ASP A 54 -4.87 21.74 -7.50
C ASP A 54 -3.93 21.76 -6.28
N ASN A 55 -4.11 20.82 -5.35
CA ASN A 55 -3.35 20.72 -4.11
C ASN A 55 -2.47 19.46 -4.04
N MET A 56 -2.32 18.73 -5.15
CA MET A 56 -1.59 17.47 -5.18
C MET A 56 -0.08 17.72 -5.32
N ASN A 57 0.66 17.69 -4.21
CA ASN A 57 2.12 17.72 -4.26
C ASN A 57 2.67 16.35 -4.71
N VAL A 58 2.95 16.21 -6.00
CA VAL A 58 3.48 15.00 -6.65
C VAL A 58 4.82 14.54 -6.04
N THR A 59 5.57 15.44 -5.40
CA THR A 59 6.87 15.09 -4.78
C THR A 59 6.75 14.17 -3.57
N ASN A 60 5.58 14.09 -2.93
CA ASN A 60 5.33 13.25 -1.75
C ASN A 60 4.67 11.91 -2.07
N MET A 61 4.47 11.58 -3.35
CA MET A 61 3.88 10.30 -3.74
C MET A 61 4.92 9.18 -3.56
N PRO A 62 4.61 8.09 -2.82
CA PRO A 62 5.48 6.92 -2.76
C PRO A 62 5.69 6.40 -4.18
N ARG A 63 6.91 6.55 -4.70
CA ARG A 63 7.23 6.06 -6.03
C ARG A 63 7.15 4.53 -5.97
N PRO A 64 6.53 3.85 -6.95
CA PRO A 64 6.54 2.39 -7.00
C PRO A 64 8.00 1.93 -6.94
N VAL A 65 8.39 1.32 -5.84
CA VAL A 65 9.73 0.74 -5.71
C VAL A 65 9.72 -0.46 -6.64
N LYS A 66 10.41 -0.37 -7.78
CA LYS A 66 10.64 -1.53 -8.64
C LYS A 66 11.56 -2.47 -7.88
N THR A 67 10.96 -3.40 -7.14
CA THR A 67 11.68 -4.49 -6.52
C THR A 67 11.60 -5.70 -7.44
N ASN A 68 12.73 -6.33 -7.72
CA ASN A 68 12.72 -7.60 -8.43
C ASN A 68 12.02 -8.64 -7.53
N PRO A 69 11.28 -9.62 -8.09
CA PRO A 69 10.78 -10.74 -7.30
C PRO A 69 11.96 -11.52 -6.70
N LEU A 70 11.81 -12.01 -5.47
CA LEU A 70 12.77 -12.96 -4.90
C LEU A 70 12.74 -14.26 -5.70
N THR A 71 13.91 -14.90 -5.85
CA THR A 71 13.98 -16.30 -6.29
C THR A 71 13.50 -17.24 -5.18
N ASP A 72 13.12 -18.48 -5.52
CA ASP A 72 12.69 -19.49 -4.55
C ASP A 72 13.75 -19.72 -3.44
N SER A 73 15.04 -19.69 -3.80
CA SER A 73 16.14 -19.82 -2.83
C SER A 73 16.23 -18.63 -1.87
N GLU A 74 16.01 -17.41 -2.37
CA GLU A 74 15.99 -16.20 -1.53
C GLU A 74 14.75 -16.18 -0.64
N CYS A 75 13.60 -16.62 -1.15
CA CYS A 75 12.39 -16.82 -0.36
C CYS A 75 12.63 -17.81 0.79
N GLN A 76 13.25 -18.95 0.51
CA GLN A 76 13.58 -19.94 1.54
C GLN A 76 14.51 -19.34 2.61
N LYS A 77 15.58 -18.64 2.21
CA LYS A 77 16.47 -17.97 3.16
C LYS A 77 15.75 -16.92 4.00
N ALA A 78 14.88 -16.12 3.40
CA ALA A 78 14.13 -15.10 4.13
C ALA A 78 13.21 -15.72 5.19
N VAL A 79 12.46 -16.77 4.80
CA VAL A 79 11.56 -17.50 5.70
C VAL A 79 12.34 -18.20 6.82
N ASP A 80 13.44 -18.87 6.50
CA ASP A 80 14.28 -19.56 7.49
C ASP A 80 14.92 -18.58 8.47
N ASN A 81 15.51 -17.49 7.96
CA ASN A 81 16.12 -16.46 8.81
C ASN A 81 15.07 -15.82 9.72
N PHE A 82 13.88 -15.52 9.21
CA PHE A 82 12.78 -15.00 10.03
C PHE A 82 12.36 -16.00 11.12
N ASN A 83 12.12 -17.26 10.77
CA ASN A 83 11.72 -18.30 11.72
C ASN A 83 12.78 -18.51 12.81
N ASN A 84 14.07 -18.54 12.44
CA ASN A 84 15.18 -18.70 13.37
C ASN A 84 15.36 -17.50 14.31
N SER A 85 15.01 -16.29 13.85
CA SER A 85 15.11 -15.05 14.65
C SER A 85 13.79 -14.62 15.29
N TYR A 86 12.71 -15.37 15.11
CA TYR A 86 11.38 -15.06 15.63
C TYR A 86 11.37 -14.85 17.14
N GLN A 87 12.06 -15.73 17.88
CA GLN A 87 12.18 -15.62 19.33
C GLN A 87 12.98 -14.38 19.74
N ASN A 88 13.95 -13.95 18.93
CA ASN A 88 14.71 -12.73 19.19
C ASN A 88 13.82 -11.48 19.01
N HIS A 89 12.92 -11.47 18.02
CA HIS A 89 11.92 -10.40 17.89
C HIS A 89 11.00 -10.34 19.10
N ARG A 90 10.47 -11.48 19.56
CA ARG A 90 9.66 -11.55 20.78
C ARG A 90 10.40 -11.01 22.00
N LYS A 91 11.63 -11.49 22.22
CA LYS A 91 12.46 -11.05 23.34
C LYS A 91 12.76 -9.54 23.28
N LYS A 92 12.95 -8.97 22.09
CA LYS A 92 13.16 -7.52 21.93
C LYS A 92 11.93 -6.71 22.32
N ILE A 93 10.73 -7.20 22.00
CA ILE A 93 9.46 -6.58 22.43
C ILE A 93 9.30 -6.69 23.95
N GLU A 94 9.62 -7.84 24.55
CA GLU A 94 9.62 -8.02 26.02
C GLU A 94 10.61 -7.07 26.71
N GLN A 95 11.83 -6.92 26.17
CA GLN A 95 12.82 -5.97 26.67
C GLN A 95 12.35 -4.52 26.59
N GLN A 96 11.56 -4.16 25.57
CA GLN A 96 10.98 -2.82 25.46
C GLN A 96 9.93 -2.55 26.56
N LEU A 97 9.23 -3.59 27.01
CA LEU A 97 8.30 -3.47 28.14
C LEU A 97 9.08 -3.33 29.45
N GLU A 98 10.09 -4.18 29.67
CA GLU A 98 10.95 -4.16 30.87
C GLU A 98 11.69 -2.81 31.03
N ASN A 99 12.22 -2.26 29.93
CA ASN A 99 12.91 -0.98 29.95
C ASN A 99 11.97 0.23 29.91
N LYS A 100 10.65 0.01 29.96
CA LYS A 100 9.59 1.03 29.92
C LYS A 100 9.59 1.91 28.66
N SER A 101 10.18 1.44 27.55
CA SER A 101 10.09 2.09 26.24
C SER A 101 8.71 1.94 25.61
N ILE A 102 7.93 0.95 26.03
CA ILE A 102 6.53 0.74 25.65
C ILE A 102 5.69 0.42 26.88
N ASN A 103 4.38 0.60 26.76
CA ASN A 103 3.40 0.18 27.76
C ASN A 103 2.71 -1.13 27.37
N ASP A 104 1.82 -1.62 28.24
CA ASP A 104 1.12 -2.90 28.07
C ASP A 104 0.27 -2.97 26.78
N VAL A 105 -0.36 -1.85 26.39
CA VAL A 105 -1.18 -1.78 25.16
C VAL A 105 -0.27 -1.89 23.94
N GLN A 106 0.80 -1.11 23.91
CA GLN A 106 1.79 -1.14 22.82
C GLN A 106 2.50 -2.49 22.74
N PHE A 107 2.71 -3.16 23.87
CA PHE A 107 3.27 -4.50 23.93
C PHE A 107 2.34 -5.52 23.25
N ALA A 108 1.05 -5.50 23.59
CA ALA A 108 0.05 -6.37 22.96
C ALA A 108 -0.08 -6.12 21.45
N ASP A 109 -0.08 -4.87 21.02
CA ASP A 109 -0.14 -4.49 19.61
C ASP A 109 1.08 -5.01 18.85
N LYS A 110 2.29 -4.81 19.37
CA LYS A 110 3.54 -5.28 18.75
C LYS A 110 3.62 -6.81 18.65
N LEU A 111 3.16 -7.53 19.68
CA LEU A 111 3.08 -8.99 19.63
C LEU A 111 2.08 -9.45 18.58
N THR A 112 0.94 -8.77 18.46
CA THR A 112 -0.08 -9.09 17.46
C THR A 112 0.46 -8.84 16.04
N GLU A 113 1.15 -7.73 15.82
CA GLU A 113 1.79 -7.41 14.54
C GLU A 113 2.85 -8.46 14.18
N LEU A 114 3.67 -8.89 15.14
CA LEU A 114 4.68 -9.94 14.92
C LEU A 114 4.04 -11.30 14.54
N GLU A 115 2.96 -11.70 15.20
CA GLU A 115 2.22 -12.93 14.86
C GLU A 115 1.52 -12.83 13.50
N GLN A 116 0.97 -11.67 13.15
CA GLN A 116 0.41 -11.42 11.83
C GLN A 116 1.49 -11.48 10.74
N LEU A 117 2.64 -10.86 10.99
CA LEU A 117 3.79 -10.90 10.10
C LEU A 117 4.27 -12.33 9.86
N LYS A 118 4.32 -13.16 10.91
CA LYS A 118 4.67 -14.59 10.78
C LYS A 118 3.72 -15.35 9.87
N LYS A 119 2.43 -15.02 9.86
CA LYS A 119 1.45 -15.62 8.93
C LYS A 119 1.66 -15.15 7.48
N GLN A 120 2.21 -13.96 7.28
CA GLN A 120 2.51 -13.42 5.95
C GLN A 120 3.83 -13.93 5.39
N ILE A 121 4.86 -14.13 6.22
CA ILE A 121 6.19 -14.61 5.80
C ILE A 121 6.13 -16.13 5.59
N THR A 122 5.63 -16.53 4.42
CA THR A 122 5.57 -17.92 3.95
C THR A 122 6.14 -18.00 2.53
N LEU A 123 6.55 -19.21 2.12
CA LEU A 123 6.99 -19.44 0.74
C LEU A 123 5.89 -19.11 -0.28
N GLU A 124 4.64 -19.42 0.04
CA GLU A 124 3.48 -19.12 -0.82
C GLU A 124 3.33 -17.61 -1.08
N ASN A 125 3.45 -16.80 -0.02
CA ASN A 125 3.25 -15.36 -0.11
C ASN A 125 4.49 -14.64 -0.65
N CYS A 126 5.68 -15.22 -0.53
CA CYS A 126 6.93 -14.59 -0.97
C CYS A 126 6.91 -14.20 -2.47
N GLY A 127 6.43 -15.10 -3.34
CA GLY A 127 6.35 -14.84 -4.78
C GLY A 127 5.25 -13.85 -5.20
N LYS A 128 4.35 -13.48 -4.28
CA LYS A 128 3.22 -12.55 -4.50
C LYS A 128 3.27 -11.36 -3.55
N ALA A 129 4.41 -11.15 -2.90
CA ALA A 129 4.56 -10.13 -1.88
C ALA A 129 4.32 -8.74 -2.49
N ASP A 130 3.55 -7.92 -1.78
CA ASP A 130 3.47 -6.50 -2.09
C ASP A 130 4.86 -5.84 -1.95
N PRO A 131 5.08 -4.61 -2.46
CA PRO A 131 6.41 -3.99 -2.42
C PRO A 131 7.01 -3.87 -1.02
N LYS A 132 6.18 -3.69 0.04
CA LYS A 132 6.64 -3.58 1.43
C LYS A 132 7.12 -4.94 1.94
N LEU A 133 6.30 -5.98 1.81
CA LEU A 133 6.67 -7.35 2.18
C LEU A 133 7.87 -7.83 1.36
N ASN A 134 7.91 -7.53 0.06
CA ASN A 134 9.01 -7.92 -0.81
C ASN A 134 10.33 -7.25 -0.40
N THR A 135 10.30 -5.99 0.01
CA THR A 135 11.48 -5.26 0.53
C THR A 135 11.97 -5.89 1.84
N LEU A 136 11.04 -6.20 2.75
CA LEU A 136 11.34 -6.85 4.01
C LEU A 136 11.98 -8.23 3.79
N LEU A 137 11.41 -9.05 2.91
CA LEU A 137 11.92 -10.37 2.57
C LEU A 137 13.32 -10.31 1.95
N HIS A 138 13.61 -9.32 1.09
CA HIS A 138 14.97 -9.10 0.57
C HIS A 138 15.98 -8.82 1.68
N CYS A 139 15.61 -8.02 2.67
CA CYS A 139 16.48 -7.78 3.82
C CYS A 139 16.72 -9.09 4.58
N MET A 140 15.66 -9.84 4.87
CA MET A 140 15.75 -11.10 5.62
C MET A 140 16.56 -12.16 4.89
N ALA A 141 16.45 -12.28 3.57
CA ALA A 141 17.25 -13.21 2.77
C ALA A 141 18.77 -12.96 2.90
N LYS A 142 19.17 -11.71 3.14
CA LYS A 142 20.58 -11.29 3.26
C LYS A 142 21.08 -11.25 4.70
N ASN A 143 20.19 -11.23 5.68
CA ASN A 143 20.53 -11.00 7.08
C ASN A 143 19.95 -12.11 7.97
N PRO A 144 20.78 -13.02 8.51
CA PRO A 144 20.33 -14.04 9.47
C PRO A 144 19.70 -13.43 10.73
N ASN A 145 20.21 -12.30 11.20
CA ASN A 145 19.56 -11.51 12.25
C ASN A 145 18.54 -10.56 11.64
N THR A 146 17.27 -10.99 11.56
CA THR A 146 16.23 -10.17 10.93
C THR A 146 15.74 -8.99 11.77
N GLN A 147 16.25 -8.78 12.99
CA GLN A 147 15.94 -7.61 13.82
C GLN A 147 16.44 -6.28 13.23
N VAL A 148 17.32 -6.34 12.23
CA VAL A 148 17.83 -5.18 11.47
C VAL A 148 16.95 -4.83 10.28
N CYS A 149 15.96 -5.68 9.96
CA CYS A 149 15.04 -5.50 8.86
C CYS A 149 13.75 -4.84 9.40
N SER A 150 13.43 -3.66 8.89
CA SER A 150 12.30 -2.81 9.29
C SER A 150 11.52 -2.31 8.09
#